data_AF-A0A968SD09-F1
#
_entry.id   AF-A0A968SD09-F1
#
_cell.length_a   1.000
_cell.length_b   1.000
_cell.length_c   1.000
_cell.angle_alpha   90.00
_cell.angle_beta   90.00
_cell.angle_gamma   90.00
#
_symmetry.space_group_name_H-M   'P 1'
#
loop_
_entity.id
_entity.type
_entity.pdbx_description
1 polymer ?
#
loop_
_entity_poly.entity_id
_entity_poly.type
_entity_poly.pdbx_seq_one_letter_code
_entity_poly.pdbx_strand_id
1 'polypeptide(L)' 'METQIIIDEKLMQDALEATGLKNQQEAVELGLKTLIRLHKQEAIKELKGKFPSIKKD' A
#
# COMPACT_ATOMS: atom_id res chain seq x y z
N MET A 1 14.44 -8.19 10.23
CA MET A 1 13.95 -8.47 11.58
C MET A 1 12.82 -9.46 11.43
N GLU A 2 12.87 -10.58 12.13
CA GLU A 2 11.79 -11.56 12.13
C GLU A 2 10.81 -11.24 13.26
N THR A 3 9.51 -11.37 13.02
CA THR A 3 8.48 -11.03 14.00
C THR A 3 7.28 -11.94 13.79
N GLN A 4 6.76 -12.49 14.89
CA GLN A 4 5.53 -13.28 14.86
C GLN A 4 4.33 -12.36 15.03
N ILE A 5 3.42 -12.41 14.06
CA ILE A 5 2.16 -11.66 14.06
C ILE A 5 1.01 -12.58 13.69
N ILE A 6 -0.16 -12.36 14.27
CA ILE A 6 -1.38 -13.10 13.94
C ILE A 6 -2.15 -12.29 12.90
N ILE A 7 -2.44 -12.92 11.75
CA ILE A 7 -3.20 -12.33 10.65
C ILE A 7 -4.40 -13.23 10.38
N ASP A 8 -5.55 -12.62 10.10
CA ASP A 8 -6.73 -13.35 9.65
C ASP A 8 -6.43 -14.17 8.39
N GLU A 9 -6.83 -15.45 8.41
CA GLU A 9 -6.49 -16.40 7.34
C GLU A 9 -7.13 -16.01 6.01
N LYS A 10 -8.40 -15.58 6.04
CA LYS A 10 -9.12 -15.17 4.84
C LYS A 10 -8.49 -13.92 4.23
N LEU A 11 -8.14 -12.94 5.05
CA LEU A 11 -7.43 -11.74 4.60
C LEU A 11 -6.12 -12.09 3.89
N MET A 12 -5.33 -13.01 4.46
CA MET A 12 -4.07 -13.43 3.85
C MET A 12 -4.30 -14.19 2.54
N GLN A 13 -5.30 -15.05 2.48
CA GLN A 13 -5.66 -15.77 1.27
C GLN A 13 -6.09 -14.81 0.16
N ASP A 14 -7.01 -13.89 0.45
CA ASP A 14 -7.48 -12.87 -0.50
C ASP A 14 -6.29 -12.04 -1.02
N ALA A 15 -5.33 -11.71 -0.16
CA ALA A 15 -4.12 -10.97 -0.56
C ALA A 15 -3.22 -11.79 -1.50
N LEU A 16 -2.98 -13.07 -1.22
CA LEU A 16 -2.17 -13.95 -2.07
C LEU A 16 -2.84 -14.16 -3.43
N GLU A 17 -4.15 -14.39 -3.48
CA GLU A 17 -4.91 -14.55 -4.71
C GLU A 17 -4.91 -13.26 -5.56
N ALA A 18 -5.15 -12.11 -4.94
CA ALA A 18 -5.18 -10.82 -5.63
C ALA A 18 -3.80 -10.39 -6.18
N THR A 19 -2.72 -10.80 -5.51
CA THR A 19 -1.34 -10.42 -5.90
C THR A 19 -0.62 -11.48 -6.73
N GLY A 20 -1.12 -12.73 -6.74
CA GLY A 20 -0.44 -13.88 -7.35
C GLY A 20 0.82 -14.32 -6.61
N LEU A 21 1.03 -13.85 -5.38
CA LEU A 21 2.20 -14.18 -4.57
C LEU A 21 2.03 -15.58 -3.95
N LYS A 22 3.16 -16.26 -3.77
CA LYS A 22 3.18 -17.65 -3.27
C LYS A 22 3.39 -17.75 -1.76
N ASN A 23 3.90 -16.69 -1.14
CA ASN A 23 4.24 -16.71 0.28
C ASN A 23 3.69 -15.48 1.01
N GLN A 24 3.34 -15.72 2.28
CA GLN A 24 2.74 -14.72 3.16
C GLN A 24 3.71 -13.56 3.45
N GLN A 25 5.02 -13.85 3.51
CA GLN A 25 6.04 -12.84 3.79
C GLN A 25 6.11 -11.77 2.68
N GLU A 26 6.09 -12.17 1.41
CA GLU A 26 6.05 -11.27 0.26
C GLU A 26 4.77 -10.44 0.25
N ALA A 27 3.64 -11.06 0.56
CA ALA A 27 2.35 -10.35 0.64
C ALA A 27 2.36 -9.28 1.73
N VAL A 28 2.90 -9.60 2.92
CA VAL A 28 3.07 -8.64 4.02
C VAL A 28 4.03 -7.52 3.63
N GLU A 29 5.20 -7.85 3.06
CA GLU A 29 6.17 -6.84 2.67
C GLU A 29 5.64 -5.92 1.57
N LEU A 30 4.94 -6.47 0.57
CA LEU A 30 4.27 -5.70 -0.47
C LEU A 30 3.18 -4.79 0.10
N GLY A 31 2.38 -5.30 1.04
CA GLY A 31 1.36 -4.54 1.75
C GLY A 31 1.96 -3.33 2.49
N LEU A 32 3.00 -3.55 3.29
CA LEU A 32 3.69 -2.50 4.04
C LEU A 32 4.30 -1.43 3.13
N LYS A 33 5.00 -1.85 2.06
CA LYS A 33 5.55 -0.93 1.05
C LYS A 33 4.46 -0.11 0.37
N THR A 34 3.31 -0.73 0.10
CA THR A 34 2.16 -0.07 -0.51
C THR A 34 1.57 1.00 0.40
N LEU A 35 1.37 0.69 1.69
CA LEU A 35 0.91 1.67 2.68
C LEU A 35 1.84 2.89 2.76
N ILE A 36 3.15 2.66 2.86
CA ILE A 36 4.15 3.74 2.87
C ILE A 36 4.06 4.59 1.60
N ARG A 37 3.93 3.96 0.43
CA ARG A 37 3.81 4.65 -0.85
C ARG A 37 2.54 5.50 -0.92
N LEU A 38 1.41 4.98 -0.44
CA LEU A 38 0.13 5.69 -0.41
C LEU A 38 0.21 6.93 0.48
N HIS A 39 0.74 6.82 1.70
CA HIS A 39 0.90 7.98 2.58
C HIS A 39 1.87 9.03 2.01
N LYS A 40 2.96 8.62 1.36
CA LYS A 40 3.85 9.57 0.66
C LYS A 40 3.12 10.32 -0.46
N GLN A 41 2.22 9.65 -1.18
CA GLN A 41 1.40 10.28 -2.22
C GLN A 41 0.35 11.24 -1.64
N GLU A 42 -0.24 10.93 -0.47
CA GLU A 42 -1.18 11.81 0.23
C GLU A 42 -0.52 13.12 0.68
N ALA A 43 0.68 13.05 1.26
CA ALA A 43 1.45 14.26 1.60
C ALA A 43 1.72 15.15 0.37
N ILE A 44 1.90 14.55 -0.81
CA ILE A 44 2.04 15.31 -2.07
C ILE A 44 0.69 15.89 -2.52
N LYS A 45 -0.44 15.20 -2.30
CA LYS A 45 -1.78 15.72 -2.62
C LYS A 45 -2.15 16.92 -1.74
N GLU A 46 -1.75 16.94 -0.46
CA GLU A 46 -1.92 18.12 0.40
C GLU A 46 -1.13 19.34 -0.12
N LEU A 47 0.06 19.13 -0.70
CA LEU A 47 0.83 20.19 -1.36
C LEU A 47 0.20 20.64 -2.69
N LYS A 48 -0.49 19.76 -3.43
CA LYS A 48 -1.19 20.11 -4.68
C LYS A 48 -2.39 21.03 -4.45
N GLY A 49 -3.00 21.06 -3.26
CA GLY A 49 -4.02 22.04 -2.89
C GLY A 49 -3.52 23.49 -2.82
N LYS A 50 -2.19 23.72 -2.87
CA LYS A 50 -1.56 25.06 -2.83
C LYS A 50 -1.15 25.60 -4.20
N PHE A 51 -1.28 24.82 -5.28
CA PHE A 51 -1.06 25.33 -6.63
C PHE A 51 -2.40 25.35 -7.38
N PRO A 52 -2.90 26.53 -7.80
CA PRO A 52 -4.12 26.58 -8.59
C PRO A 52 -3.89 25.77 -9.85
N SER A 53 -4.80 24.84 -10.11
CA SER A 53 -4.83 24.05 -11.32
C SER A 53 -4.73 25.01 -12.50
N ILE A 54 -3.59 24.99 -13.22
CA ILE A 54 -3.51 25.62 -14.53
C ILE A 54 -4.48 24.81 -15.40
N LYS A 55 -5.71 25.33 -15.55
CA LYS A 55 -6.63 24.89 -16.57
C LYS A 55 -5.88 25.01 -17.88
N LYS A 56 -5.62 23.87 -18.52
CA LYS A 56 -5.19 23.85 -19.91
C LYS A 56 -6.49 23.87 -20.72
N ASP A 57 -6.74 25.02 -21.34
CA ASP A 57 -7.71 25.16 -22.43
C ASP A 57 -7.35 24.23 -23.60
#